data_AF-A0A7Z9IH46-F1
#
_entry.id   AF-A0A7Z9IH46-F1
#
_cell.length_a   1.000
_cell.length_b   1.000
_cell.length_c   1.000
_cell.angle_alpha   90.00
_cell.angle_beta   90.00
_cell.angle_gamma   90.00
#
_symmetry.space_group_name_H-M   'P 1'
#
loop_
_entity.id
_entity.type
_entity.pdbx_description
1 polymer ?
#
loop_
_entity_poly.entity_id
_entity_poly.type
_entity_poly.pdbx_seq_one_letter_code
_entity_poly.pdbx_strand_id
1 'polypeptide(L)'
;MEGVYVVVMTGHDDMETAVTAMKSGAFDFLVKPVDPKALEVLAERCFRERDLSLEDASDQETEVPEGPLERSQLIGRDPQMVEIYKTIGVLARNRATVLIRGETGTGKEVIARAIHQHSAFSEEPFVAVNCTALTDTLLESELFGHTKGSFTGAIRTRKGYFELAGE
;
A
#
# COMPACT_ATOMS: atom_id res chain seq x y z
N MET A 1 21.34 16.28 10.18
CA MET A 1 20.72 16.51 8.86
C MET A 1 19.32 15.90 8.92
N GLU A 2 18.47 16.40 9.80
CA GLU A 2 17.07 15.96 9.86
C GLU A 2 16.28 16.76 8.82
N GLY A 3 15.47 16.09 8.01
CA GLY A 3 14.61 16.72 6.99
C GLY A 3 15.21 16.90 5.59
N VAL A 4 16.31 16.21 5.24
CA VAL A 4 16.90 16.25 3.88
C VAL A 4 16.73 14.91 3.19
N TYR A 5 15.97 14.88 2.09
CA TYR A 5 15.86 13.71 1.23
C TYR A 5 17.05 13.62 0.28
N VAL A 6 17.69 12.45 0.24
CA VAL A 6 18.85 12.17 -0.61
C VAL A 6 18.44 11.22 -1.73
N VAL A 7 18.53 11.67 -2.98
CA VAL A 7 18.26 10.83 -4.16
C VAL A 7 19.58 10.48 -4.85
N VAL A 8 19.79 9.20 -5.16
CA VAL A 8 21.04 8.73 -5.78
C VAL A 8 20.88 8.46 -7.27
N MET A 9 21.78 8.96 -8.10
CA MET A 9 21.72 8.77 -9.55
C MET A 9 22.79 7.77 -10.01
N THR A 10 22.38 6.62 -10.53
CA THR A 10 23.27 5.50 -10.86
C THR A 10 23.18 5.09 -12.34
N GLY A 11 24.21 4.41 -12.88
CA GLY A 11 24.19 3.86 -14.24
C GLY A 11 23.46 2.51 -14.32
N HIS A 12 23.17 2.02 -15.53
CA HIS A 12 22.46 0.75 -15.74
C HIS A 12 23.22 -0.46 -15.16
N ASP A 13 24.55 -0.38 -15.08
CA ASP A 13 25.43 -1.45 -14.58
C ASP A 13 25.67 -1.40 -13.06
N ASP A 14 25.18 -0.37 -12.37
CA ASP A 14 25.52 -0.05 -10.97
C ASP A 14 24.31 -0.22 -10.03
N MET A 15 23.54 -1.30 -10.22
CA MET A 15 22.40 -1.63 -9.35
C MET A 15 22.84 -1.90 -7.90
N GLU A 16 24.01 -2.49 -7.69
CA GLU A 16 24.56 -2.76 -6.35
C GLU A 16 24.84 -1.46 -5.57
N THR A 17 25.26 -0.41 -6.28
CA THR A 17 25.48 0.92 -5.72
C THR A 17 24.17 1.61 -5.35
N ALA A 18 23.13 1.51 -6.19
CA ALA A 18 21.80 2.00 -5.86
C ALA A 18 21.25 1.32 -4.60
N VAL A 19 21.35 -0.02 -4.52
CA VAL A 19 20.91 -0.78 -3.35
C VAL A 19 21.68 -0.37 -2.09
N THR A 20 22.99 -0.12 -2.21
CA THR A 20 23.80 0.31 -1.07
C THR A 20 23.42 1.72 -0.60
N ALA A 21 23.15 2.63 -1.53
CA ALA A 21 22.69 3.97 -1.19
C ALA A 21 21.32 3.96 -0.46
N MET A 22 20.38 3.13 -0.91
CA MET A 22 19.10 2.96 -0.23
C MET A 22 19.29 2.42 1.20
N LYS A 23 20.22 1.48 1.40
CA LYS A 23 20.58 0.97 2.74
C LYS A 23 21.16 2.06 3.65
N SER A 24 21.81 3.07 3.08
CA SER A 24 22.40 4.20 3.81
C SER A 24 21.41 5.34 4.08
N GLY A 25 20.12 5.17 3.75
CA GLY A 25 19.07 6.16 4.00
C GLY A 25 18.79 7.10 2.83
N ALA A 26 19.17 6.73 1.61
CA ALA A 26 18.68 7.42 0.42
C ALA A 26 17.16 7.23 0.29
N PHE A 27 16.49 8.30 -0.12
CA PHE A 27 15.05 8.35 -0.33
C PHE A 27 14.63 7.54 -1.57
N ASP A 28 15.39 7.67 -2.66
CA ASP A 28 15.18 6.91 -3.89
C ASP A 28 16.43 6.97 -4.78
N PHE A 29 16.37 6.32 -5.95
CA PHE A 29 17.40 6.41 -6.96
C PHE A 29 16.84 6.64 -8.38
N LEU A 30 17.68 7.21 -9.25
CA LEU A 30 17.39 7.41 -10.67
C LEU A 30 18.46 6.73 -11.51
N VAL A 31 18.03 6.02 -12.55
CA VAL A 31 18.95 5.39 -13.51
C VAL A 31 19.29 6.39 -14.62
N LYS A 32 20.57 6.52 -14.93
CA LYS A 32 21.06 7.31 -16.08
C LYS A 32 20.90 6.50 -17.37
N PRO A 33 20.52 7.14 -18.50
CA PRO A 33 20.19 8.56 -18.63
C PRO A 33 18.85 8.88 -17.95
N VAL A 34 18.81 10.01 -17.25
CA VAL A 34 17.65 10.37 -16.42
C VAL A 34 16.53 10.90 -17.30
N ASP A 35 15.36 10.28 -17.17
CA ASP A 35 14.12 10.79 -17.73
C ASP A 35 13.68 12.03 -16.93
N PRO A 36 13.57 13.22 -17.56
CA PRO A 36 13.12 14.44 -16.89
C PRO A 36 11.76 14.27 -16.18
N LYS A 37 10.85 13.45 -16.73
CA LYS A 37 9.55 13.19 -16.09
C LYS A 37 9.70 12.35 -14.83
N ALA A 38 10.59 11.37 -14.84
CA ALA A 38 10.86 10.54 -13.65
C ALA A 38 11.49 11.38 -12.54
N LEU A 39 12.36 12.34 -12.89
CA LEU A 39 12.92 13.29 -11.93
C LEU A 39 11.86 14.23 -11.35
N GLU A 40 10.96 14.76 -12.17
CA GLU A 40 9.88 15.66 -11.74
C GLU A 40 8.95 14.96 -10.74
N VAL A 41 8.47 13.76 -11.08
CA VAL A 41 7.62 12.94 -10.18
C VAL A 41 8.33 12.63 -8.87
N LEU A 42 9.63 12.32 -8.92
CA LEU A 42 10.39 12.02 -7.73
C LEU A 42 10.60 13.26 -6.84
N ALA A 43 10.87 14.42 -7.45
CA ALA A 43 11.00 15.67 -6.74
C ALA A 43 9.68 16.08 -6.05
N GLU A 44 8.54 15.97 -6.75
CA GLU A 44 7.23 16.22 -6.17
C GLU A 44 6.93 15.33 -4.96
N ARG A 45 7.33 14.06 -5.03
CA ARG A 45 7.19 13.12 -3.91
C ARG A 45 8.04 13.54 -2.71
N CYS A 46 9.31 13.91 -2.94
CA CYS A 46 10.19 14.42 -1.87
C CYS A 46 9.59 15.65 -1.17
N PHE A 47 9.03 16.61 -1.92
CA PHE A 47 8.46 17.82 -1.31
C PHE A 47 7.19 17.53 -0.52
N ARG A 48 6.29 16.71 -1.06
CA ARG A 48 5.05 16.32 -0.39
C ARG A 48 5.29 15.61 0.94
N GLU A 49 6.24 14.68 0.95
CA GLU A 49 6.58 13.90 2.15
C GLU A 49 7.26 14.77 3.21
N ARG A 50 8.00 15.81 2.78
CA ARG A 50 8.53 16.84 3.67
C ARG A 50 7.42 17.66 4.33
N ASP A 51 6.43 18.05 3.54
CA ASP A 51 5.37 18.94 4.00
C ASP A 51 4.40 18.19 4.95
N LEU A 52 4.08 16.91 4.65
CA LEU A 52 3.30 16.04 5.54
C LEU A 52 4.00 15.80 6.89
N SER A 53 5.33 15.59 6.87
CA SER A 53 6.13 15.41 8.09
C SER A 53 6.12 16.64 9.02
N LEU A 54 5.75 17.81 8.50
CA LEU A 54 5.61 19.06 9.27
C LEU A 54 4.17 19.28 9.77
N GLU A 55 3.17 18.66 9.13
CA GLU A 55 1.75 18.78 9.45
C GLU A 55 1.29 17.75 10.52
N ASP A 56 1.90 16.57 10.59
CA ASP A 56 1.55 15.51 11.57
C ASP A 56 1.84 15.87 13.05
N ALA A 57 2.44 17.03 13.31
CA ALA A 57 2.71 17.51 14.67
C ALA A 57 1.53 18.26 15.32
N SER A 58 0.46 18.62 14.58
CA SER A 58 -0.59 19.52 15.12
C SER A 58 -1.94 18.90 15.46
N ASP A 59 -2.31 17.72 14.95
CA ASP A 59 -3.73 17.32 14.97
C ASP A 59 -3.98 15.85 15.39
N GLN A 60 -3.66 15.52 16.65
CA GLN A 60 -4.05 14.25 17.28
C GLN A 60 -5.11 14.42 18.37
N GLU A 61 -6.37 14.71 18.00
CA GLU A 61 -7.52 14.46 18.88
C GLU A 61 -8.80 14.17 18.07
N THR A 62 -9.00 12.95 17.56
CA THR A 62 -10.33 12.30 17.59
C THR A 62 -10.24 10.79 17.40
N GLU A 63 -10.91 10.07 18.29
CA GLU A 63 -10.96 8.61 18.40
C GLU A 63 -11.60 7.94 17.18
N VAL A 64 -10.78 7.21 16.42
CA VAL A 64 -11.18 6.07 15.57
C VAL A 64 -10.44 4.85 16.15
N PRO A 65 -11.11 3.70 16.37
CA PRO A 65 -10.49 2.60 17.08
C PRO A 65 -9.34 2.00 16.28
N GLU A 66 -8.18 1.95 16.94
CA GLU A 66 -6.95 1.23 16.55
C GLU A 66 -6.15 1.77 15.35
N GLY A 67 -5.63 2.99 15.51
CA GLY A 67 -4.17 3.26 15.48
C GLY A 67 -3.41 3.27 14.13
N PRO A 68 -2.38 4.13 13.98
CA PRO A 68 -1.66 4.28 12.72
C PRO A 68 -0.84 3.03 12.41
N LEU A 69 -1.15 2.39 11.27
CA LEU A 69 -0.38 1.30 10.68
C LEU A 69 0.95 1.82 10.09
N GLU A 70 1.79 2.45 10.90
CA GLU A 70 3.20 2.70 10.54
C GLU A 70 4.05 1.40 10.56
N ARG A 71 3.44 0.25 10.88
CA ARG A 71 4.13 -1.05 11.03
C ARG A 71 3.99 -2.02 9.85
N SER A 72 3.39 -1.62 8.74
CA SER A 72 3.20 -2.51 7.57
C SER A 72 4.21 -2.28 6.45
N GLN A 73 5.45 -1.93 6.77
CA GLN A 73 6.52 -1.94 5.77
C GLN A 73 6.91 -3.38 5.45
N LEU A 74 6.89 -3.74 4.16
CA LEU A 74 7.52 -4.98 3.70
C LEU A 74 9.02 -4.88 3.96
N ILE A 75 9.52 -5.73 4.86
CA ILE A 75 10.94 -5.79 5.20
C ILE A 75 11.52 -7.08 4.65
N GLY A 76 12.44 -6.96 3.69
CA GLY A 76 13.06 -8.12 3.06
C GLY A 76 14.14 -7.68 2.09
N ARG A 77 15.35 -8.23 2.24
CA ARG A 77 16.53 -7.91 1.42
C ARG A 77 16.96 -9.07 0.53
N ASP A 78 16.20 -10.17 0.56
CA ASP A 78 16.46 -11.34 -0.27
C ASP A 78 16.19 -11.01 -1.74
N PRO A 79 17.00 -11.52 -2.70
CA PRO A 79 16.75 -11.32 -4.13
C PRO A 79 15.33 -11.68 -4.58
N GLN A 80 14.70 -12.68 -3.96
CA GLN A 80 13.32 -13.06 -4.25
C GLN A 80 12.32 -11.98 -3.82
N MET A 81 12.56 -11.33 -2.67
CA MET A 81 11.73 -10.20 -2.21
C MET A 81 11.89 -8.99 -3.11
N VAL A 82 13.08 -8.75 -3.66
CA VAL A 82 13.31 -7.67 -4.64
C VAL A 82 12.45 -7.87 -5.89
N GLU A 83 12.33 -9.11 -6.37
CA GLU A 83 11.48 -9.41 -7.53
C GLU A 83 9.98 -9.23 -7.21
N ILE A 84 9.57 -9.52 -5.97
CA ILE A 84 8.22 -9.22 -5.48
C ILE A 84 7.97 -7.71 -5.50
N TYR A 85 8.92 -6.88 -5.04
CA TYR A 85 8.77 -5.40 -5.09
C TYR A 85 8.60 -4.87 -6.52
N LYS A 86 9.37 -5.37 -7.48
CA LYS A 86 9.20 -4.99 -8.89
C LYS A 86 7.82 -5.35 -9.40
N THR A 87 7.35 -6.56 -9.08
CA THR A 87 6.01 -7.03 -9.47
C THR A 87 4.93 -6.14 -8.88
N ILE A 88 5.04 -5.76 -7.60
CA ILE A 88 4.14 -4.79 -6.95
C ILE A 88 4.10 -3.48 -7.73
N GLY A 89 5.25 -2.92 -8.11
CA GLY A 89 5.33 -1.67 -8.85
C GLY A 89 4.65 -1.71 -10.23
N VAL A 90 4.68 -2.85 -10.92
CA VAL A 90 3.96 -3.04 -12.18
C VAL A 90 2.45 -3.16 -11.95
N LEU A 91 2.05 -3.94 -10.94
CA LEU A 91 0.64 -4.18 -10.61
C LEU A 91 -0.07 -2.93 -10.10
N ALA A 92 0.61 -2.11 -9.31
CA ALA A 92 0.06 -0.89 -8.75
C ALA A 92 -0.43 0.11 -9.85
N ARG A 93 0.13 0.01 -11.06
CA ARG A 93 -0.25 0.87 -12.19
C ARG A 93 -1.44 0.33 -12.99
N ASN A 94 -1.97 -0.85 -12.66
CA ASN A 94 -3.09 -1.46 -13.39
C ASN A 94 -4.25 -1.84 -12.46
N ARG A 95 -5.44 -2.05 -13.05
CA ARG A 95 -6.65 -2.51 -12.34
C ARG A 95 -6.86 -4.02 -12.46
N ALA A 96 -5.80 -4.81 -12.70
CA ALA A 96 -5.94 -6.26 -12.83
C ALA A 96 -6.16 -6.91 -11.46
N THR A 97 -7.01 -7.94 -11.41
CA THR A 97 -7.17 -8.76 -10.20
C THR A 97 -5.89 -9.55 -9.94
N VAL A 98 -5.38 -9.49 -8.70
CA VAL A 98 -4.12 -10.12 -8.30
C VAL A 98 -4.39 -11.32 -7.39
N LEU A 99 -3.74 -12.46 -7.67
CA LEU A 99 -3.74 -13.64 -6.80
C LEU A 99 -2.38 -13.79 -6.10
N ILE A 100 -2.35 -13.57 -4.79
CA ILE A 100 -1.14 -13.71 -3.97
C ILE A 100 -1.14 -15.09 -3.32
N ARG A 101 -0.09 -15.89 -3.57
CA ARG A 101 0.08 -17.23 -3.00
C ARG A 101 1.31 -17.29 -2.10
N GLY A 102 1.25 -18.19 -1.13
CA GLY A 102 2.32 -18.40 -0.16
C GLY A 102 1.79 -19.08 1.10
N GLU A 103 2.70 -19.62 1.90
CA GLU A 103 2.37 -20.27 3.17
C GLU A 103 1.76 -19.29 4.18
N THR A 104 1.12 -19.82 5.23
CA THR A 104 0.58 -18.99 6.30
C THR A 104 1.70 -18.20 6.98
N GLY A 105 1.52 -16.90 7.16
CA GLY A 105 2.52 -16.03 7.80
C GLY A 105 3.59 -15.43 6.88
N THR A 106 3.57 -15.68 5.57
CA THR A 106 4.57 -15.12 4.63
C THR A 106 4.31 -13.67 4.18
N GLY A 107 3.41 -12.95 4.85
CA GLY A 107 3.17 -11.52 4.56
C GLY A 107 2.27 -11.23 3.36
N LYS A 108 1.42 -12.18 2.93
CA LYS A 108 0.49 -12.00 1.80
C LYS A 108 -0.40 -10.74 1.92
N GLU A 109 -0.88 -10.46 3.12
CA GLU A 109 -1.70 -9.26 3.38
C GLU A 109 -0.86 -7.97 3.25
N VAL A 110 0.38 -8.00 3.72
CA VAL A 110 1.31 -6.86 3.60
C VAL A 110 1.61 -6.57 2.13
N ILE A 111 1.74 -7.62 1.29
CA ILE A 111 1.88 -7.47 -0.16
C ILE A 111 0.64 -6.84 -0.78
N ALA A 112 -0.58 -7.29 -0.41
CA ALA A 112 -1.82 -6.72 -0.92
C ALA A 112 -1.96 -5.23 -0.57
N ARG A 113 -1.65 -4.86 0.68
CA ARG A 113 -1.64 -3.46 1.14
C ARG A 113 -0.61 -2.63 0.38
N ALA A 114 0.59 -3.17 0.14
CA ALA A 114 1.63 -2.48 -0.60
C ALA A 114 1.21 -2.20 -2.05
N ILE A 115 0.50 -3.14 -2.71
CA ILE A 115 -0.06 -2.92 -4.05
C ILE A 115 -1.06 -1.75 -4.01
N HIS A 116 -2.00 -1.75 -3.05
CA HIS A 116 -3.00 -0.69 -2.90
C HIS A 116 -2.37 0.68 -2.65
N GLN A 117 -1.47 0.77 -1.67
CA GLN A 117 -0.80 2.00 -1.26
C GLN A 117 -0.01 2.67 -2.38
N HIS A 118 0.55 1.89 -3.31
CA HIS A 118 1.32 2.43 -4.43
C HIS A 118 0.48 2.58 -5.71
N SER A 119 -0.81 2.27 -5.66
CA SER A 119 -1.70 2.33 -6.81
C SER A 119 -2.28 3.74 -7.03
N ALA A 120 -2.95 3.93 -8.17
CA ALA A 120 -3.71 5.16 -8.43
C ALA A 120 -4.92 5.35 -7.49
N PHE A 121 -5.28 4.33 -6.71
CA PHE A 121 -6.43 4.30 -5.78
C PHE A 121 -5.97 4.29 -4.32
N SER A 122 -4.76 4.77 -4.02
CA SER A 122 -4.19 4.76 -2.67
C SER A 122 -5.06 5.50 -1.64
N GLU A 123 -5.80 6.52 -2.09
CA GLU A 123 -6.72 7.31 -1.28
C GLU A 123 -8.07 6.62 -1.03
N GLU A 124 -8.37 5.55 -1.76
CA GLU A 124 -9.60 4.78 -1.56
C GLU A 124 -9.45 3.78 -0.40
N PRO A 125 -10.56 3.39 0.26
CA PRO A 125 -10.51 2.48 1.40
C PRO A 125 -9.99 1.09 1.02
N PHE A 126 -8.96 0.61 1.71
CA PHE A 126 -8.52 -0.78 1.59
C PHE A 126 -9.30 -1.69 2.56
N VAL A 127 -10.19 -2.52 2.02
CA VAL A 127 -10.99 -3.47 2.81
C VAL A 127 -10.40 -4.88 2.74
N ALA A 128 -9.74 -5.31 3.81
CA ALA A 128 -9.22 -6.67 3.94
C ALA A 128 -10.29 -7.61 4.49
N VAL A 129 -10.61 -8.69 3.77
CA VAL A 129 -11.60 -9.69 4.20
C VAL A 129 -10.93 -11.04 4.38
N ASN A 130 -10.99 -11.58 5.61
CA ASN A 130 -10.53 -12.94 5.89
C ASN A 130 -11.70 -13.93 5.74
N CYS A 131 -11.77 -14.61 4.60
CA CYS A 131 -12.83 -15.57 4.31
C CYS A 131 -12.85 -16.80 5.23
N THR A 132 -11.75 -17.14 5.92
CA THR A 132 -11.75 -18.30 6.84
C THR A 132 -12.44 -18.01 8.17
N ALA A 133 -12.60 -16.73 8.52
CA ALA A 133 -13.27 -16.30 9.73
C ALA A 133 -14.79 -16.06 9.53
N LEU A 134 -15.26 -16.09 8.28
CA LEU A 134 -16.66 -15.84 7.92
C LEU A 134 -17.38 -17.17 7.66
N THR A 135 -18.60 -17.31 8.17
CA THR A 135 -19.48 -18.43 7.82
C THR A 135 -20.12 -18.18 6.46
N ASP A 136 -20.29 -19.23 5.64
CA ASP A 136 -20.88 -19.12 4.29
C ASP A 136 -22.21 -18.35 4.25
N THR A 137 -23.04 -18.54 5.29
CA THR A 137 -24.35 -17.89 5.44
C THR A 137 -24.28 -16.38 5.67
N LEU A 138 -23.15 -15.87 6.16
CA LEU A 138 -22.93 -14.44 6.42
C LEU A 138 -22.03 -13.80 5.37
N LEU A 139 -21.24 -14.60 4.64
CA LEU A 139 -20.28 -14.12 3.65
C LEU A 139 -20.96 -13.24 2.58
N GLU A 140 -22.06 -13.69 2.00
CA GLU A 140 -22.80 -12.93 0.97
C GLU A 140 -23.33 -11.60 1.53
N SER A 141 -23.91 -11.64 2.72
CA SER A 141 -24.46 -10.46 3.40
C SER A 141 -23.37 -9.45 3.78
N GLU A 142 -22.17 -9.90 4.16
CA GLU A 142 -21.07 -8.99 4.48
C GLU A 142 -20.42 -8.41 3.21
N LEU A 143 -20.25 -9.20 2.15
CA LEU A 143 -19.64 -8.76 0.89
C LEU A 143 -20.55 -7.79 0.11
N PHE A 144 -21.82 -8.16 -0.07
CA PHE A 144 -22.78 -7.42 -0.90
C PHE A 144 -23.73 -6.53 -0.09
N GLY A 145 -23.79 -6.71 1.23
CA GLY A 145 -24.76 -6.02 2.06
C GLY A 145 -26.12 -6.70 2.04
N HIS A 146 -27.07 -6.12 2.77
CA HIS A 146 -28.45 -6.58 2.77
C HIS A 146 -29.42 -5.46 3.10
N THR A 147 -30.66 -5.59 2.63
CA THR A 147 -31.77 -4.71 3.00
C THR A 147 -32.54 -5.28 4.19
N LYS A 148 -33.17 -4.40 4.98
CA LYS A 148 -34.08 -4.82 6.06
C LYS A 148 -35.11 -5.83 5.54
N GLY A 149 -35.21 -6.97 6.22
CA GLY A 149 -36.17 -8.04 5.88
C GLY A 149 -35.75 -9.02 4.79
N SER A 150 -34.50 -8.98 4.29
CA SER A 150 -34.02 -9.94 3.28
C SER A 150 -33.86 -11.37 3.81
N PHE A 151 -33.62 -11.54 5.12
CA PHE A 151 -33.58 -12.83 5.80
C PHE A 151 -34.06 -12.71 7.26
N THR A 152 -34.30 -13.85 7.92
CA THR A 152 -34.70 -13.90 9.33
C THR A 152 -33.58 -13.36 10.21
N GLY A 153 -33.76 -12.16 10.77
CA GLY A 153 -32.74 -11.45 11.56
C GLY A 153 -32.22 -10.16 10.92
N ALA A 154 -32.60 -9.84 9.68
CA ALA A 154 -32.25 -8.60 8.99
C ALA A 154 -33.07 -7.39 9.52
N ILE A 155 -32.72 -6.91 10.71
CA ILE A 155 -33.44 -5.84 11.41
C ILE A 155 -33.20 -4.45 10.77
N ARG A 156 -32.05 -4.27 10.12
CA ARG A 156 -31.63 -3.01 9.47
C ARG A 156 -30.97 -3.29 8.12
N THR A 157 -30.96 -2.28 7.24
CA THR A 157 -30.16 -2.32 6.00
C THR A 157 -28.69 -2.06 6.32
N ARG A 158 -27.77 -2.77 5.67
CA ARG A 158 -26.33 -2.65 5.83
C ARG A 158 -25.64 -2.67 4.47
N LYS A 159 -24.70 -1.75 4.25
CA LYS A 159 -23.82 -1.71 3.07
C LYS A 159 -22.81 -2.86 3.10
N GLY A 160 -22.50 -3.41 1.93
CA GLY A 160 -21.52 -4.49 1.80
C GLY A 160 -20.08 -3.98 1.75
N TYR A 161 -19.12 -4.87 1.97
CA TYR A 161 -17.69 -4.56 1.86
C TYR A 161 -17.29 -4.02 0.49
N PHE A 162 -17.89 -4.48 -0.60
CA PHE A 162 -17.62 -3.91 -1.93
C PHE A 162 -18.03 -2.45 -2.02
N GLU A 163 -19.17 -2.08 -1.44
CA GLU A 163 -19.63 -0.68 -1.41
C GLU A 163 -18.79 0.19 -0.46
N LEU A 164 -18.18 -0.41 0.57
CA LEU A 164 -17.30 0.27 1.50
C LEU A 164 -15.87 0.46 0.95
N ALA A 165 -15.48 -0.28 -0.09
CA ALA A 165 -14.12 -0.29 -0.64
C ALA A 165 -13.85 0.77 -1.72
N GLY A 166 -14.83 1.60 -2.09
CA GLY A 166 -14.69 2.58 -3.19
C GLY A 166 -15.25 2.07 -4.52
N GLU A 167 -15.05 2.83 -5.61
CA GLU A 167 -15.53 2.53 -6.98
C GLU A 167 -14.43 2.08 -7.97
#